data_AF-A0A920J216-F1
#
_entry.id   AF-A0A920J216-F1
#
_cell.length_a   1.000
_cell.length_b   1.000
_cell.length_c   1.000
_cell.angle_alpha   90.00
_cell.angle_beta   90.00
_cell.angle_gamma   90.00
#
_symmetry.space_group_name_H-M   'P 1'
#
loop_
_entity.id
_entity.type
_entity.pdbx_description
1 polymer ?
#
loop_
_entity_poly.entity_id
_entity_poly.type
_entity_poly.pdbx_seq_one_letter_code
_entity_poly.pdbx_strand_id
1 'polypeptide(L)'
;MTGKIFSVFEPSLDYCVVKIPRWPFDKFPDADRSLGTQMKATGEVMGIERTFEAALLKSIRSLENNKPDLLISPDNEDSNFPHG
;
A
#
# COMPACT_ATOMS: atom_id res chain seq x y z
N MET A 1 -10.22 -41.19 -4.92
CA MET A 1 -9.90 -40.56 -6.21
C MET A 1 -9.38 -39.16 -5.93
N THR A 2 -8.06 -38.95 -6.03
CA THR A 2 -7.46 -37.62 -5.85
C THR A 2 -7.52 -36.90 -7.20
N GLY A 3 -8.43 -35.94 -7.34
CA GLY A 3 -8.58 -35.16 -8.56
C GLY A 3 -7.33 -34.32 -8.81
N LYS A 4 -6.54 -34.71 -9.81
CA LYS A 4 -5.33 -34.00 -10.23
C LYS A 4 -5.77 -32.72 -10.96
N ILE A 5 -5.79 -31.58 -10.27
CA ILE A 5 -6.04 -30.29 -10.92
C ILE A 5 -4.79 -29.99 -11.77
N PHE A 6 -4.98 -29.94 -13.09
CA PHE A 6 -3.90 -29.72 -14.05
C PHE A 6 -3.43 -28.26 -13.93
N SER A 7 -2.14 -28.03 -13.68
CA SER A 7 -1.54 -26.69 -13.47
C SER A 7 -1.42 -25.86 -14.77
N VAL A 8 -2.09 -26.26 -15.85
CA VAL A 8 -2.11 -25.55 -17.13
C VAL A 8 -3.47 -24.87 -17.28
N PHE A 9 -3.69 -23.85 -16.47
CA PHE A 9 -4.75 -22.88 -16.69
C PHE A 9 -4.21 -21.50 -16.31
N GLU A 10 -4.62 -20.47 -17.05
CA GLU A 10 -4.38 -19.09 -16.64
C GLU A 10 -5.45 -18.70 -15.63
N PRO A 11 -5.10 -18.37 -14.38
CA PRO A 11 -6.08 -17.92 -13.41
C PRO A 11 -6.64 -16.56 -13.85
N SER A 12 -7.95 -16.50 -14.08
CA SER A 12 -8.67 -15.23 -14.11
C SER A 12 -8.96 -14.77 -12.69
N LEU A 13 -8.57 -13.55 -12.36
CA LEU A 13 -8.76 -12.97 -11.05
C LEU A 13 -9.89 -11.94 -11.11
N ASP A 14 -10.99 -12.18 -10.40
CA ASP A 14 -12.11 -11.22 -10.26
C ASP A 14 -11.86 -10.19 -9.14
N TYR A 15 -10.59 -9.93 -8.83
CA TYR A 15 -10.17 -9.02 -7.78
C TYR A 15 -8.92 -8.26 -8.21
N CYS A 16 -8.80 -7.04 -7.70
CA CYS A 16 -7.65 -6.19 -7.89
C CYS A 16 -6.58 -6.51 -6.84
N VAL A 17 -5.33 -6.60 -7.28
CA VAL A 17 -4.15 -6.75 -6.42
C VAL A 17 -3.29 -5.51 -6.57
N VAL A 18 -3.00 -4.84 -5.47
CA VAL A 18 -2.13 -3.66 -5.42
C VAL A 18 -0.87 -4.02 -4.64
N LYS A 19 0.30 -3.71 -5.22
CA LYS A 19 1.61 -3.91 -4.61
C LYS A 19 2.30 -2.56 -4.41
N ILE A 20 2.61 -2.23 -3.16
CA ILE A 20 3.26 -0.97 -2.78
C ILE A 20 4.62 -1.29 -2.15
N PRO A 21 5.73 -0.76 -2.68
CA PRO A 21 7.04 -0.90 -2.06
C PRO A 21 7.14 -0.05 -0.78
N ARG A 22 7.88 -0.56 0.21
CA ARG A 22 8.19 0.16 1.45
C ARG A 22 9.60 0.72 1.38
N TRP A 23 9.72 2.03 1.58
CA TRP A 23 11.01 2.71 1.66
C TRP A 23 11.43 3.02 3.11
N PRO A 24 12.67 2.72 3.52
CA PRO A 24 13.17 2.99 4.86
C PRO A 24 13.79 4.39 4.97
N PHE A 25 13.10 5.45 4.53
CA PHE A 25 13.67 6.81 4.56
C PHE A 25 13.99 7.30 5.97
N ASP A 26 13.31 6.76 6.98
CA ASP A 26 13.55 7.10 8.40
C ASP A 26 14.85 6.49 8.96
N LYS A 27 15.38 5.43 8.32
CA LYS A 27 16.60 4.75 8.78
C LYS A 27 17.87 5.29 8.11
N PHE A 28 17.73 6.00 7.00
CA PHE A 28 18.85 6.54 6.23
C PHE A 28 18.59 8.02 5.87
N PRO A 29 18.81 8.95 6.80
CA PRO A 29 18.50 10.37 6.59
C PRO A 29 19.37 11.01 5.48
N ASP A 30 20.61 10.53 5.31
CA ASP A 30 21.55 11.00 4.28
C ASP A 30 21.42 10.26 2.93
N ALA A 31 20.52 9.27 2.84
CA ALA A 31 20.34 8.53 1.60
C ALA A 31 19.50 9.34 0.60
N ASP A 32 19.96 9.37 -0.64
CA ASP A 32 19.25 10.02 -1.74
C ASP A 32 17.87 9.38 -1.97
N ARG A 33 16.82 10.20 -1.78
CA ARG A 33 15.41 9.83 -1.93
C ARG A 33 14.97 9.74 -3.39
N SER A 34 15.84 10.07 -4.36
CA SER A 34 15.54 9.91 -5.77
C SER A 34 15.30 8.43 -6.12
N LEU A 35 14.30 8.12 -6.95
CA LEU A 35 14.12 6.77 -7.46
C LEU A 35 14.91 6.64 -8.77
N GLY A 36 15.95 5.81 -8.77
CA GLY A 36 16.68 5.41 -9.96
C GLY A 36 16.36 3.97 -10.35
N THR A 37 17.10 3.41 -11.30
CA THR A 37 16.94 2.00 -11.74
C THR A 37 17.28 1.00 -10.63
N GLN A 38 17.99 1.42 -9.58
CA GLN A 38 18.34 0.57 -8.45
C GLN A 38 17.18 0.47 -7.45
N MET A 39 16.93 -0.75 -6.96
CA MET A 39 15.90 -1.01 -5.96
C MET A 39 16.28 -0.37 -4.62
N LYS A 40 15.49 0.61 -4.18
CA LYS A 40 15.64 1.31 -2.88
C LYS A 40 14.60 0.91 -1.83
N ALA A 41 13.71 -0.03 -2.16
CA ALA A 41 12.69 -0.54 -1.24
C ALA A 41 13.23 -1.69 -0.38
N THR A 42 12.91 -1.70 0.92
CA THR A 42 13.32 -2.77 1.86
C THR A 42 12.23 -3.78 2.16
N GLY A 43 11.04 -3.58 1.61
CA GLY A 43 9.91 -4.47 1.78
C GLY A 43 8.78 -4.10 0.82
N GLU A 44 7.69 -4.85 0.91
CA GLU A 44 6.51 -4.69 0.07
C GLU A 44 5.25 -5.01 0.87
N VAL A 45 4.17 -4.30 0.56
CA VAL A 45 2.83 -4.55 1.09
C VAL A 45 1.93 -4.87 -0.09
N MET A 46 1.05 -5.86 0.09
CA MET A 46 0.08 -6.29 -0.90
C MET A 46 -1.34 -6.19 -0.34
N GLY A 47 -2.23 -5.55 -1.10
CA GLY A 47 -3.66 -5.48 -0.80
C GLY A 47 -4.47 -6.17 -1.89
N ILE A 48 -5.45 -6.97 -1.49
CA ILE A 48 -6.35 -7.70 -2.39
C ILE A 48 -7.78 -7.27 -2.05
N GLU A 49 -8.51 -6.73 -3.04
CA GLU A 49 -9.91 -6.32 -2.92
C GLU A 49 -10.63 -6.39 -4.28
N ARG A 50 -11.97 -6.33 -4.27
CA ARG A 50 -12.78 -6.33 -5.51
C ARG A 50 -12.67 -5.06 -6.34
N THR A 51 -12.24 -3.95 -5.75
CA THR A 51 -12.06 -2.65 -6.42
C THR A 51 -10.65 -2.11 -6.18
N PHE A 52 -10.14 -1.34 -7.13
CA PHE A 52 -8.79 -0.75 -7.05
C PHE A 52 -8.65 0.21 -5.86
N GLU A 53 -9.64 1.08 -5.64
CA GLU A 53 -9.63 2.06 -4.54
C GLU A 53 -9.55 1.38 -3.17
N ALA A 54 -10.33 0.31 -2.96
CA ALA A 54 -10.31 -0.45 -1.72
C ALA A 54 -8.98 -1.20 -1.55
N ALA A 55 -8.44 -1.81 -2.62
CA ALA A 55 -7.16 -2.50 -2.58
C ALA A 55 -6.02 -1.52 -2.23
N LEU A 56 -6.04 -0.32 -2.81
CA LEU A 56 -5.07 0.74 -2.57
C LEU A 56 -5.14 1.25 -1.13
N LEU A 57 -6.32 1.58 -0.63
CA LEU A 57 -6.50 2.04 0.76
C LEU A 57 -6.06 0.98 1.76
N LYS A 58 -6.35 -0.29 1.50
CA LYS A 58 -5.89 -1.43 2.31
C LYS A 58 -4.37 -1.54 2.31
N SER A 59 -3.74 -1.48 1.13
CA SER A 59 -2.27 -1.50 1.01
C SER A 59 -1.61 -0.31 1.71
N ILE A 60 -2.19 0.89 1.62
CA ILE A 60 -1.65 2.10 2.28
C ILE A 60 -1.80 2.01 3.79
N ARG A 61 -2.94 1.54 4.31
CA ARG A 61 -3.10 1.31 5.76
C ARG A 61 -2.17 0.24 6.30
N SER A 62 -1.88 -0.78 5.50
CA SER A 62 -0.92 -1.84 5.84
C SER A 62 0.53 -1.40 5.66
N LEU A 63 0.78 -0.28 4.98
CA LEU A 63 2.06 0.39 4.99
C LEU A 63 2.14 1.11 6.35
N GLU A 64 2.94 0.59 7.29
CA GLU A 64 3.15 1.12 8.66
C GLU A 64 3.78 2.53 8.70
N ASN A 65 3.52 3.35 7.68
CA ASN A 65 3.74 4.77 7.70
C ASN A 65 2.66 5.34 8.62
N ASN A 66 3.04 6.19 9.57
CA ASN A 66 2.20 6.74 10.65
C ASN A 66 1.06 7.69 10.15
N LYS A 67 0.43 7.38 9.01
CA LYS A 67 -0.60 8.11 8.29
C LYS A 67 -1.72 7.11 7.93
N PRO A 68 -2.84 7.08 8.69
CA PRO A 68 -3.90 6.09 8.50
C PRO A 68 -4.74 6.32 7.24
N ASP A 69 -4.58 7.46 6.56
CA ASP A 69 -5.40 7.83 5.42
C ASP A 69 -4.66 8.69 4.39
N LEU A 70 -5.11 8.62 3.13
CA LEU A 70 -4.58 9.37 1.99
C LEU A 70 -4.94 10.88 2.07
N LEU A 71 -5.83 11.26 2.99
CA LEU A 71 -6.43 12.60 3.10
C LEU A 71 -5.93 13.46 4.28
N ILE A 72 -4.77 13.17 4.87
CA ILE A 72 -4.23 14.04 5.92
C ILE A 72 -3.32 15.10 5.30
N SER A 73 -3.91 16.24 4.95
CA SER A 73 -3.18 17.51 4.88
C SER A 73 -2.71 17.87 6.29
N PRO A 74 -1.40 18.09 6.54
CA PRO A 74 -1.01 18.82 7.73
C PRO A 74 -1.46 20.27 7.54
N ASP A 75 -1.80 20.93 8.64
CA ASP A 75 -2.15 22.34 8.74
C ASP A 75 -3.64 22.64 8.51
N ASN A 76 -4.42 22.48 9.58
CA ASN A 76 -5.35 23.52 10.02
C ASN A 76 -5.49 23.40 11.54
N GLU A 77 -4.65 24.15 12.26
CA GLU A 77 -5.09 24.81 13.48
C GLU A 77 -6.31 25.69 13.14
N ASP A 78 -7.50 25.11 13.10
CA ASP A 78 -8.74 25.86 13.27
C ASP A 78 -9.51 25.20 14.40
N SER A 79 -9.16 25.65 15.59
CA SER A 79 -10.05 25.72 16.73
C SER A 79 -11.47 26.12 16.30
N ASN A 80 -12.46 25.35 16.75
CA ASN A 80 -13.92 25.56 16.68
C ASN A 80 -14.68 24.84 15.57
N PHE A 81 -15.02 23.57 15.81
CA PHE A 81 -16.38 23.09 15.53
C PHE A 81 -16.86 22.24 16.71
N PRO A 82 -18.00 22.58 17.35
CA PRO A 82 -18.46 21.90 18.55
C PRO A 82 -18.98 20.51 18.21
N HIS A 83 -18.63 19.54 19.05
CA HIS A 83 -19.34 18.27 19.11
C HIS A 83 -20.77 18.53 19.58
N GLY A 84 -21.73 18.21 18.71
CA GLY A 84 -23.15 18.03 18.99
C GLY A 84 -23.59 16.70 18.42
#